data_AF-A0A7C3PGY7-F1
#
_entry.id   AF-A0A7C3PGY7-F1
#
_cell.length_a   1.000
_cell.length_b   1.000
_cell.length_c   1.000
_cell.angle_alpha   90.00
_cell.angle_beta   90.00
_cell.angle_gamma   90.00
#
_symmetry.space_group_name_H-M   'P 1'
#
loop_
_entity.id
_entity.type
_entity.pdbx_description
1 polymer ?
#
loop_
_entity_poly.entity_id
_entity_poly.type
_entity_poly.pdbx_seq_one_letter_code
_entity_poly.pdbx_strand_id
1 'polypeptide(L)'
;MRFFNFGAAEKAEGWQILSPVRAGAHGVPDLNRLIHKRFRQPMIDSSRKQGWSRKYPKPMGPEEIVYGDKVINLVNTDPKMYWNGHRKVYPDKDNPYIANGEIGMAVGFFRKKGLPDLRWKLEVEFSSQPRHKYDFTSRDFSEDGNPVLELAYALTVHKAQGSEFGTVILVLPNPCRLLSREMLYTALTRQKNRVVILHQGSRSDLRQYISDEYSETARRLTNLFGPPSPVVINNRFFEDKLIHRTARGIMVQSKSEVIIADHLSRRDIEFLYNQPLTMDGATRYPDFTIEDAESGQNYYWEHCGMLHVPSYRHRWETKMAWYKANGILPLEDGGGTRGTLIITRDDANGAIDSSRIDVLLDQLFGQKAGAS
;
A
#
# COMPACT_ATOMS: atom_id res chain seq x y z
N MET A 1 33.97 11.69 11.38
CA MET A 1 32.59 12.06 11.74
C MET A 1 31.92 10.84 12.36
N ARG A 2 31.31 10.95 13.56
CA ARG A 2 30.60 9.85 14.24
C ARG A 2 29.16 9.84 13.73
N PHE A 3 28.74 8.82 13.00
CA PHE A 3 27.49 8.88 12.22
C PHE A 3 26.22 8.51 13.02
N PHE A 4 26.32 7.75 14.12
CA PHE A 4 25.14 7.27 14.87
C PHE A 4 25.38 7.33 16.39
N ASN A 5 25.38 8.55 16.94
CA ASN A 5 25.46 8.75 18.39
C ASN A 5 24.09 8.55 19.04
N PHE A 6 24.06 8.53 20.37
CA PHE A 6 22.83 8.66 21.15
C PHE A 6 21.99 9.86 20.67
N GLY A 7 20.70 9.65 20.44
CA GLY A 7 19.77 10.53 19.72
C GLY A 7 19.56 10.16 18.25
N ALA A 8 20.33 9.21 17.68
CA ALA A 8 20.18 8.83 16.27
C ALA A 8 18.84 8.13 15.96
N ALA A 9 18.22 7.50 16.96
CA ALA A 9 16.94 6.82 16.81
C ALA A 9 15.79 7.74 16.42
N GLU A 10 15.89 9.04 16.74
CA GLU A 10 14.89 10.05 16.33
C GLU A 10 14.73 10.14 14.81
N LYS A 11 15.75 9.74 14.05
CA LYS A 11 15.73 9.72 12.57
C LYS A 11 15.37 8.36 11.99
N ALA A 12 15.20 7.32 12.80
CA ALA A 12 14.94 5.96 12.33
C ALA A 12 13.65 5.88 11.50
N GLU A 13 12.64 6.66 11.87
CA GLU A 13 11.34 6.70 11.18
C GLU A 13 11.28 7.73 10.04
N GLY A 14 12.39 8.40 9.73
CA GLY A 14 12.45 9.35 8.62
C GLY A 14 12.15 8.71 7.26
N TRP A 15 12.43 7.41 7.12
CA TRP A 15 12.06 6.62 5.95
C TRP A 15 11.86 5.14 6.27
N GLN A 16 11.13 4.43 5.41
CA GLN A 16 10.92 2.99 5.50
C GLN A 16 10.71 2.34 4.14
N ILE A 17 11.37 1.21 3.89
CA ILE A 17 11.00 0.31 2.79
C ILE A 17 9.90 -0.62 3.27
N LEU A 18 8.80 -0.73 2.53
CA LEU A 18 7.70 -1.66 2.80
C LEU A 18 7.56 -2.66 1.65
N SER A 19 7.30 -3.92 1.98
CA SER A 19 6.96 -4.96 1.02
C SER A 19 5.77 -5.79 1.52
N PRO A 20 4.82 -6.19 0.66
CA PRO A 20 3.71 -7.07 1.06
C PRO A 20 4.16 -8.52 1.29
N VAL A 21 5.37 -8.90 0.87
CA VAL A 21 5.84 -10.28 0.92
C VAL A 21 7.04 -10.49 1.85
N ARG A 22 7.16 -11.70 2.39
CA ARG A 22 8.30 -12.13 3.22
C ARG A 22 9.35 -12.95 2.49
N ALA A 23 9.00 -13.58 1.36
CA ALA A 23 9.85 -14.55 0.68
C ALA A 23 10.26 -14.07 -0.72
N GLY A 24 11.35 -14.65 -1.23
CA GLY A 24 11.90 -14.35 -2.55
C GLY A 24 12.76 -13.10 -2.58
N ALA A 25 13.40 -12.80 -3.73
CA ALA A 25 14.35 -11.69 -3.87
C ALA A 25 13.79 -10.29 -3.55
N HIS A 26 12.47 -10.15 -3.56
CA HIS A 26 11.72 -8.92 -3.24
C HIS A 26 11.03 -9.00 -1.86
N GLY A 27 11.28 -10.08 -1.12
CA GLY A 27 10.87 -10.28 0.27
C GLY A 27 11.74 -9.49 1.24
N VAL A 28 11.17 -9.20 2.41
CA VAL A 28 11.82 -8.38 3.45
C VAL A 28 13.23 -8.86 3.84
N PRO A 29 13.49 -10.16 4.11
CA PRO A 29 14.83 -10.63 4.48
C PRO A 29 15.86 -10.37 3.37
N ASP A 30 15.50 -10.63 2.12
CA ASP A 30 16.38 -10.41 0.97
C ASP A 30 16.63 -8.92 0.71
N LEU A 31 15.62 -8.07 0.87
CA LEU A 31 15.77 -6.61 0.79
C LEU A 31 16.69 -6.09 1.89
N ASN A 32 16.49 -6.52 3.14
CA ASN A 32 17.37 -6.20 4.26
C ASN A 32 18.81 -6.62 3.96
N ARG A 33 19.01 -7.88 3.53
CA ARG A 33 20.34 -8.40 3.17
C ARG A 33 20.99 -7.61 2.04
N LEU A 34 20.23 -7.20 1.02
CA LEU A 34 20.73 -6.42 -0.11
C LEU A 34 21.21 -5.04 0.34
N ILE A 35 20.40 -4.32 1.13
CA ILE A 35 20.78 -3.02 1.71
C ILE A 35 21.99 -3.18 2.62
N HIS A 36 21.97 -4.18 3.49
CA HIS A 36 23.03 -4.46 4.46
C HIS A 36 24.36 -4.75 3.73
N LYS A 37 24.36 -5.66 2.74
CA LYS A 37 25.54 -5.96 1.93
C LYS A 37 26.01 -4.76 1.10
N ARG A 38 25.10 -3.96 0.54
CA ARG A 38 25.48 -2.83 -0.33
C ARG A 38 26.10 -1.67 0.45
N PHE A 39 25.55 -1.34 1.62
CA PHE A 39 25.88 -0.10 2.33
C PHE A 39 26.61 -0.32 3.66
N ARG A 40 26.58 -1.54 4.21
CA ARG A 40 27.08 -1.83 5.57
C ARG A 40 28.22 -2.84 5.58
N GLN A 41 28.57 -3.46 4.45
CA GLN A 41 29.68 -4.42 4.35
C GLN A 41 30.99 -3.92 4.98
N PRO A 42 31.46 -2.67 4.76
CA PRO A 42 32.68 -2.20 5.41
C PRO A 42 32.60 -2.17 6.95
N MET A 43 31.40 -1.94 7.50
CA MET A 43 31.15 -1.99 8.95
C MET A 43 31.14 -3.43 9.45
N ILE A 44 30.50 -4.35 8.72
CA ILE A 44 30.50 -5.79 9.02
C ILE A 44 31.94 -6.31 9.09
N ASP A 45 32.74 -6.04 8.06
CA ASP A 45 34.14 -6.47 7.99
C ASP A 45 34.97 -5.89 9.14
N SER A 46 34.72 -4.63 9.50
CA SER A 46 35.38 -3.97 10.64
C SER A 46 34.99 -4.58 11.99
N SER A 47 33.74 -5.03 12.13
CA SER A 47 33.20 -5.68 13.32
C SER A 47 33.64 -7.15 13.44
N ARG A 48 33.94 -7.81 12.33
CA ARG A 48 34.47 -9.19 12.28
C ARG A 48 35.96 -9.32 12.64
N LYS A 49 36.71 -8.22 12.64
CA LYS A 49 38.12 -8.21 13.07
C LYS A 49 38.28 -8.82 14.47
N GLN A 50 39.47 -9.35 14.76
CA GLN A 50 39.76 -10.00 16.03
C GLN A 50 40.74 -9.21 16.91
N GLY A 51 40.74 -9.52 18.21
CA GLY A 51 41.70 -8.99 19.18
C GLY A 51 41.65 -7.46 19.34
N TRP A 52 42.83 -6.84 19.34
CA TRP A 52 43.03 -5.40 19.55
C TRP A 52 42.60 -4.54 18.36
N SER A 53 42.54 -5.14 17.16
CA SER A 53 42.20 -4.43 15.93
C SER A 53 40.70 -4.14 15.78
N ARG A 54 39.82 -4.89 16.46
CA ARG A 54 38.37 -4.67 16.46
C ARG A 54 38.00 -3.44 17.27
N LYS A 55 37.29 -2.49 16.68
CA LYS A 55 36.84 -1.29 17.41
C LYS A 55 35.37 -1.36 17.83
N TYR A 56 34.58 -2.19 17.16
CA TYR A 56 33.13 -2.26 17.29
C TYR A 56 32.68 -3.52 18.03
N PRO A 57 31.42 -3.58 18.50
CA PRO A 57 30.79 -4.85 18.85
C PRO A 57 30.90 -5.87 17.72
N LYS A 58 30.95 -7.16 18.08
CA LYS A 58 30.85 -8.22 17.07
C LYS A 58 29.47 -8.16 16.39
N PRO A 59 29.35 -8.59 15.11
CA PRO A 59 28.04 -8.77 14.49
C PRO A 59 27.16 -9.71 15.33
N MET A 60 25.88 -9.40 15.44
CA MET A 60 24.94 -10.14 16.29
C MET A 60 23.87 -10.84 15.46
N GLY A 61 23.62 -12.11 15.78
CA GLY A 61 22.56 -12.92 15.17
C GLY A 61 22.78 -13.28 13.70
N PRO A 62 21.80 -13.96 13.10
CA PRO A 62 21.89 -14.49 11.73
C PRO A 62 21.94 -13.38 10.67
N GLU A 63 21.40 -12.20 10.98
CA GLU A 63 21.41 -11.04 10.07
C GLU A 63 22.67 -10.16 10.22
N GLU A 64 23.60 -10.54 11.11
CA GLU A 64 24.86 -9.87 11.37
C GLU A 64 24.72 -8.39 11.76
N ILE A 65 23.77 -8.09 12.65
CA ILE A 65 23.49 -6.70 13.08
C ILE A 65 24.74 -6.07 13.67
N VAL A 66 25.11 -4.89 13.17
CA VAL A 66 26.26 -4.09 13.58
C VAL A 66 25.87 -2.66 13.99
N TYR A 67 26.83 -1.97 14.60
CA TYR A 67 26.68 -0.56 14.99
C TYR A 67 26.21 0.32 13.80
N GLY A 68 25.13 1.05 14.02
CA GLY A 68 24.49 1.97 13.08
C GLY A 68 23.40 1.35 12.22
N ASP A 69 23.06 0.07 12.43
CA ASP A 69 21.94 -0.54 11.71
C ASP A 69 20.59 -0.14 12.29
N LYS A 70 19.59 -0.06 11.42
CA LYS A 70 18.19 0.10 11.80
C LYS A 70 17.63 -1.28 12.16
N VAL A 71 17.02 -1.39 13.33
CA VAL A 71 16.50 -2.66 13.88
C VAL A 71 15.05 -2.53 14.33
N ILE A 72 14.37 -3.65 14.48
CA ILE A 72 13.02 -3.74 15.07
C ILE A 72 13.01 -4.81 16.15
N ASN A 73 12.32 -4.51 17.24
CA ASN A 73 12.10 -5.45 18.33
C ASN A 73 10.93 -6.39 18.03
N LEU A 74 11.13 -7.69 18.23
CA LEU A 74 10.17 -8.74 17.84
C LEU A 74 9.38 -9.32 19.01
N VAL A 75 9.80 -9.04 20.25
CA VAL A 75 9.19 -9.61 21.44
C VAL A 75 8.98 -8.56 22.53
N ASN A 76 7.79 -8.58 23.13
CA ASN A 76 7.48 -7.76 24.28
C ASN A 76 8.44 -8.10 25.43
N THR A 77 9.13 -7.07 25.93
CA THR A 77 10.21 -7.26 26.89
C THR A 77 10.09 -6.26 28.00
N ASP A 78 10.04 -6.73 29.24
CA ASP A 78 10.21 -5.90 30.43
C ASP A 78 11.60 -6.15 31.05
N PRO A 79 12.54 -5.19 30.94
CA PRO A 79 13.85 -5.24 31.60
C PRO A 79 13.83 -5.40 33.12
N LYS A 80 12.73 -5.08 33.80
CA LYS A 80 12.62 -5.25 35.26
C LYS A 80 12.38 -6.69 35.69
N MET A 81 11.94 -7.56 34.77
CA MET A 81 11.73 -8.98 35.07
C MET A 81 13.08 -9.68 35.29
N TYR A 82 13.17 -10.53 36.31
CA TYR A 82 14.45 -11.13 36.72
C TYR A 82 15.13 -11.95 35.61
N TRP A 83 14.36 -12.59 34.73
CA TRP A 83 14.89 -13.35 33.59
C TRP A 83 15.40 -12.45 32.44
N ASN A 84 15.02 -11.17 32.43
CA ASN A 84 15.50 -10.16 31.49
C ASN A 84 16.62 -9.27 32.09
N GLY A 85 17.17 -9.62 33.26
CA GLY A 85 18.12 -8.77 33.98
C GLY A 85 19.43 -8.46 33.24
N HIS A 86 19.74 -9.16 32.14
CA HIS A 86 20.86 -8.80 31.26
C HIS A 86 20.59 -7.59 30.38
N ARG A 87 19.31 -7.22 30.17
CA ARG A 87 18.87 -6.11 29.35
C ARG A 87 18.80 -4.83 30.17
N LYS A 88 19.95 -4.20 30.39
CA LYS A 88 20.02 -2.94 31.14
C LYS A 88 19.57 -1.77 30.28
N VAL A 89 18.94 -0.77 30.91
CA VAL A 89 18.58 0.51 30.28
C VAL A 89 19.52 1.60 30.80
N TYR A 90 19.89 2.57 29.98
CA TYR A 90 20.61 3.77 30.41
C TYR A 90 20.19 5.02 29.62
N PRO A 91 20.00 6.18 30.27
CA PRO A 91 19.85 6.36 31.72
C PRO A 91 18.73 5.50 32.31
N ASP A 92 18.75 5.28 33.62
CA ASP A 92 17.66 4.55 34.28
C ASP A 92 16.34 5.29 34.09
N LYS A 93 15.24 4.54 33.95
CA LYS A 93 13.89 5.08 33.80
C LYS A 93 12.84 4.21 34.46
N ASP A 94 11.72 4.83 34.82
CA ASP A 94 10.64 4.16 35.53
C ASP A 94 9.95 3.06 34.72
N ASN A 95 9.78 3.23 33.40
CA ASN A 95 9.18 2.22 32.54
C ASN A 95 10.12 1.87 31.38
N PRO A 96 10.98 0.85 31.53
CA PRO A 96 11.91 0.42 30.50
C PRO A 96 11.32 -0.62 29.53
N TYR A 97 10.00 -0.87 29.58
CA TYR A 97 9.35 -1.83 28.70
C TYR A 97 9.61 -1.54 27.22
N ILE A 98 9.89 -2.57 26.44
CA ILE A 98 10.11 -2.51 24.99
C ILE A 98 9.03 -3.36 24.31
N ALA A 99 8.20 -2.73 23.48
CA ALA A 99 7.12 -3.41 22.77
C ALA A 99 7.64 -4.13 21.51
N ASN A 100 6.96 -5.20 21.12
CA ASN A 100 7.08 -5.77 19.78
C ASN A 100 6.66 -4.71 18.76
N GLY A 101 7.48 -4.53 17.72
CA GLY A 101 7.29 -3.53 16.69
C GLY A 101 8.08 -2.24 16.89
N GLU A 102 8.73 -2.03 18.06
CA GLU A 102 9.54 -0.83 18.27
C GLU A 102 10.74 -0.82 17.34
N ILE A 103 10.87 0.28 16.57
CA ILE A 103 11.99 0.52 15.66
C ILE A 103 13.08 1.27 16.42
N GLY A 104 14.32 0.89 16.18
CA GLY A 104 15.46 1.52 16.81
C GLY A 104 16.68 1.57 15.92
N MET A 105 17.71 2.19 16.45
CA MET A 105 19.04 2.17 15.87
C MET A 105 19.96 1.41 16.81
N ALA A 106 20.74 0.49 16.24
CA ALA A 106 21.89 -0.10 16.89
C ALA A 106 22.91 1.00 17.18
N VAL A 107 22.85 1.52 18.40
CA VAL A 107 23.83 2.45 18.93
C VAL A 107 24.91 1.66 19.64
N GLY A 108 25.89 2.34 20.21
CA GLY A 108 26.85 1.64 21.04
C GLY A 108 28.21 2.27 21.03
N PHE A 109 29.12 1.53 21.63
CA PHE A 109 30.43 2.04 21.98
C PHE A 109 31.52 1.56 21.04
N PHE A 110 32.49 2.44 20.88
CA PHE A 110 33.75 2.14 20.24
C PHE A 110 34.76 1.85 21.33
N ARG A 111 35.52 0.78 21.18
CA ARG A 111 36.65 0.55 22.07
C ARG A 111 37.59 1.75 22.02
N LYS A 112 37.83 2.35 23.18
CA LYS A 112 38.76 3.45 23.39
C LYS A 112 39.73 3.10 24.51
N LYS A 113 41.00 3.49 24.36
CA LYS A 113 42.01 3.30 25.41
C LYS A 113 41.55 4.03 26.68
N GLY A 114 41.61 3.35 27.82
CA GLY A 114 41.21 3.90 29.13
C GLY A 114 39.72 3.75 29.49
N LEU A 115 38.89 3.12 28.65
CA LEU A 115 37.50 2.78 28.96
C LEU A 115 37.28 1.26 29.01
N PRO A 116 36.27 0.77 29.76
CA PRO A 116 35.89 -0.64 29.76
C PRO A 116 35.59 -1.18 28.36
N ASP A 117 35.98 -2.42 28.11
CA ASP A 117 35.69 -3.08 26.84
C ASP A 117 34.26 -3.63 26.82
N LEU A 118 33.38 -2.94 26.10
CA LEU A 118 31.95 -3.28 25.98
C LEU A 118 31.60 -3.92 24.62
N ARG A 119 32.59 -4.34 23.83
CA ARG A 119 32.37 -4.93 22.47
C ARG A 119 31.66 -6.29 22.48
N TRP A 120 31.31 -6.82 23.66
CA TRP A 120 30.57 -8.07 23.82
C TRP A 120 29.05 -7.88 23.78
N LYS A 121 28.56 -6.65 23.88
CA LYS A 121 27.14 -6.28 23.79
C LYS A 121 26.88 -5.28 22.67
N LEU A 122 25.65 -5.24 22.19
CA LEU A 122 25.07 -4.18 21.38
C LEU A 122 24.23 -3.28 22.27
N GLU A 123 24.13 -2.00 21.93
CA GLU A 123 23.17 -1.10 22.57
C GLU A 123 22.15 -0.66 21.51
N VAL A 124 20.87 -0.58 21.85
CA VAL A 124 19.85 -0.11 20.91
C VAL A 124 19.11 1.05 21.54
N GLU A 125 18.94 2.11 20.78
CA GLU A 125 18.06 3.22 21.13
C GLU A 125 16.82 3.13 20.25
N PHE A 126 15.64 3.09 20.87
CA PHE A 126 14.36 3.00 20.16
C PHE A 126 13.80 4.39 19.86
N SER A 127 13.15 4.57 18.70
CA SER A 127 12.55 5.83 18.29
C SER A 127 11.44 6.29 19.23
N SER A 128 10.69 5.33 19.80
CA SER A 128 9.64 5.56 20.80
C SER A 128 10.18 5.96 22.18
N GLN A 129 11.46 5.67 22.45
CA GLN A 129 12.10 5.89 23.75
C GLN A 129 13.44 6.61 23.54
N PRO A 130 13.43 7.84 22.99
CA PRO A 130 14.65 8.56 22.65
C PRO A 130 15.48 8.82 23.90
N ARG A 131 16.80 8.90 23.71
CA ARG A 131 17.76 9.12 24.79
C ARG A 131 17.69 8.06 25.89
N HIS A 132 17.30 6.85 25.56
CA HIS A 132 17.45 5.66 26.39
C HIS A 132 17.99 4.53 25.52
N LYS A 133 19.05 3.88 25.98
CA LYS A 133 19.66 2.76 25.28
C LYS A 133 19.54 1.49 26.09
N TYR A 134 19.36 0.38 25.38
CA TYR A 134 19.06 -0.92 25.94
C TYR A 134 20.15 -1.91 25.52
N ASP A 135 20.62 -2.69 26.48
CA ASP A 135 21.66 -3.70 26.24
C ASP A 135 21.07 -4.95 25.58
N PHE A 136 21.71 -5.38 24.49
CA PHE A 136 21.45 -6.64 23.82
C PHE A 136 22.74 -7.46 23.76
N THR A 137 22.64 -8.73 24.11
CA THR A 137 23.78 -9.66 24.21
C THR A 137 23.57 -10.82 23.26
N SER A 138 24.58 -11.69 23.07
CA SER A 138 24.42 -12.87 22.21
C SER A 138 23.28 -13.81 22.61
N ARG A 139 22.80 -13.74 23.86
CA ARG A 139 21.63 -14.52 24.33
C ARG A 139 20.33 -14.12 23.63
N ASP A 140 20.27 -12.89 23.12
CA ASP A 140 19.08 -12.34 22.48
C ASP A 140 18.99 -12.70 20.98
N PHE A 141 19.98 -13.49 20.50
CA PHE A 141 20.16 -13.86 19.10
C PHE A 141 20.51 -15.34 18.94
N SER A 142 20.18 -16.19 19.90
CA SER A 142 20.51 -17.62 19.87
C SER A 142 19.93 -18.31 18.64
N GLU A 143 20.72 -19.20 18.00
CA GLU A 143 20.32 -19.91 16.77
C GLU A 143 19.14 -20.88 16.99
N ASP A 144 18.97 -21.41 18.20
CA ASP A 144 17.87 -22.32 18.57
C ASP A 144 16.57 -21.60 18.95
N GLY A 145 16.57 -20.26 19.00
CA GLY A 145 15.43 -19.43 19.38
C GLY A 145 15.08 -18.38 18.33
N ASN A 146 13.89 -17.78 18.45
CA ASN A 146 13.56 -16.61 17.63
C ASN A 146 14.39 -15.41 18.10
N PRO A 147 15.10 -14.71 17.19
CA PRO A 147 15.86 -13.53 17.57
C PRO A 147 14.94 -12.45 18.14
N VAL A 148 15.41 -11.74 19.16
CA VAL A 148 14.67 -10.63 19.78
C VAL A 148 14.68 -9.39 18.88
N LEU A 149 15.73 -9.22 18.08
CA LEU A 149 15.92 -8.12 17.14
C LEU A 149 16.21 -8.65 15.73
N GLU A 150 15.67 -7.98 14.73
CA GLU A 150 16.01 -8.15 13.30
C GLU A 150 16.33 -6.78 12.66
N LEU A 151 16.95 -6.78 11.49
CA LEU A 151 17.15 -5.60 10.66
C LEU A 151 15.79 -5.04 10.19
N ALA A 152 15.69 -3.72 10.16
CA ALA A 152 14.45 -3.01 9.83
C ALA A 152 14.61 -1.99 8.70
N TYR A 153 15.58 -2.20 7.80
CA TYR A 153 15.69 -1.38 6.58
C TYR A 153 14.45 -1.54 5.69
N ALA A 154 13.97 -2.78 5.57
CA ALA A 154 12.69 -3.16 4.99
C ALA A 154 11.82 -3.85 6.04
N LEU A 155 10.50 -3.63 5.97
CA LEU A 155 9.51 -4.25 6.84
C LEU A 155 8.33 -4.75 6.00
N THR A 156 7.62 -5.75 6.51
CA THR A 156 6.34 -6.11 5.89
C THR A 156 5.30 -5.06 6.19
N VAL A 157 4.36 -4.80 5.28
CA VAL A 157 3.24 -3.87 5.52
C VAL A 157 2.53 -4.16 6.84
N HIS A 158 2.31 -5.45 7.17
CA HIS A 158 1.72 -5.86 8.46
C HIS A 158 2.55 -5.48 9.69
N LYS A 159 3.88 -5.57 9.63
CA LYS A 159 4.77 -5.22 10.75
C LYS A 159 4.87 -3.71 10.95
N ALA A 160 4.56 -2.93 9.91
CA ALA A 160 4.50 -1.49 9.96
C ALA A 160 3.13 -0.94 10.40
N GLN A 161 2.14 -1.81 10.68
CA GLN A 161 0.80 -1.37 11.05
C GLN A 161 0.83 -0.58 12.36
N GLY A 162 0.28 0.63 12.36
CA GLY A 162 0.31 1.54 13.50
C GLY A 162 1.51 2.48 13.53
N SER A 163 2.55 2.23 12.71
CA SER A 163 3.67 3.15 12.53
C SER A 163 3.43 4.11 11.36
N GLU A 164 4.12 5.25 11.36
CA GLU A 164 4.12 6.21 10.25
C GLU A 164 5.54 6.69 9.99
N PHE A 165 5.89 6.93 8.73
CA PHE A 165 7.24 7.25 8.30
C PHE A 165 7.28 8.50 7.43
N GLY A 166 8.36 9.27 7.50
CA GLY A 166 8.53 10.47 6.67
C GLY A 166 8.40 10.16 5.17
N THR A 167 9.26 9.28 4.66
CA THR A 167 9.15 8.72 3.29
C THR A 167 8.93 7.22 3.32
N VAL A 168 7.93 6.72 2.58
CA VAL A 168 7.73 5.28 2.35
C VAL A 168 8.19 4.90 0.95
N ILE A 169 8.98 3.84 0.85
CA ILE A 169 9.38 3.20 -0.41
C ILE A 169 8.66 1.85 -0.47
N LEU A 170 7.61 1.74 -1.27
CA LEU A 170 6.79 0.55 -1.39
C LEU A 170 7.28 -0.32 -2.55
N VAL A 171 7.75 -1.52 -2.26
CA VAL A 171 8.21 -2.50 -3.25
C VAL A 171 7.05 -3.47 -3.57
N LEU A 172 6.54 -3.40 -4.79
CA LEU A 172 5.43 -4.23 -5.28
C LEU A 172 5.92 -5.17 -6.39
N PRO A 173 6.17 -6.45 -6.08
CA PRO A 173 6.53 -7.44 -7.10
C PRO A 173 5.32 -7.77 -7.99
N ASN A 174 5.57 -8.39 -9.14
CA ASN A 174 4.52 -8.92 -10.00
C ASN A 174 4.92 -10.32 -10.50
N PRO A 175 4.13 -11.37 -10.19
CA PRO A 175 2.84 -11.36 -9.49
C PRO A 175 2.98 -11.18 -7.97
N CYS A 176 2.02 -10.48 -7.34
CA CYS A 176 1.92 -10.37 -5.88
C CYS A 176 0.60 -10.93 -5.35
N ARG A 177 0.59 -12.24 -5.05
CA ARG A 177 -0.63 -12.94 -4.59
C ARG A 177 -1.20 -12.42 -3.27
N LEU A 178 -0.37 -11.88 -2.38
CA LEU A 178 -0.78 -11.35 -1.09
C LEU A 178 -1.27 -9.89 -1.16
N LEU A 179 -1.16 -9.24 -2.32
CA LEU A 179 -1.58 -7.84 -2.44
C LEU A 179 -3.10 -7.78 -2.56
N SER A 180 -3.72 -7.01 -1.67
CA SER A 180 -5.14 -6.67 -1.69
C SER A 180 -5.32 -5.15 -1.67
N ARG A 181 -6.55 -4.70 -1.88
CA ARG A 181 -6.94 -3.28 -1.77
C ARG A 181 -6.59 -2.72 -0.40
N GLU A 182 -6.93 -3.43 0.67
CA GLU A 182 -6.66 -3.03 2.05
C GLU A 182 -5.16 -3.03 2.37
N MET A 183 -4.40 -4.01 1.87
CA MET A 183 -2.95 -4.03 2.05
C MET A 183 -2.29 -2.83 1.38
N LEU A 184 -2.68 -2.54 0.14
CA LEU A 184 -2.16 -1.40 -0.62
C LEU A 184 -2.52 -0.08 0.06
N TYR A 185 -3.78 0.09 0.47
CA TYR A 185 -4.23 1.25 1.25
C TYR A 185 -3.42 1.41 2.55
N THR A 186 -3.23 0.31 3.29
CA THR A 186 -2.46 0.32 4.54
C THR A 186 -1.03 0.76 4.29
N ALA A 187 -0.40 0.29 3.22
CA ALA A 187 0.97 0.67 2.85
C ALA A 187 1.08 2.13 2.42
N LEU A 188 0.14 2.62 1.61
CA LEU A 188 0.12 4.00 1.11
C LEU A 188 -0.12 5.02 2.22
N THR A 189 -0.90 4.67 3.24
CA THR A 189 -1.19 5.53 4.39
C THR A 189 -0.08 5.54 5.46
N ARG A 190 0.98 4.73 5.32
CA ARG A 190 2.13 4.77 6.23
C ARG A 190 3.02 6.00 6.04
N GLN A 191 2.85 6.76 4.96
CA GLN A 191 3.69 7.91 4.62
C GLN A 191 3.17 9.21 5.27
N LYS A 192 4.07 10.04 5.80
CA LYS A 192 3.75 11.40 6.26
C LYS A 192 3.95 12.45 5.15
N ASN A 193 5.07 12.36 4.44
CA ASN A 193 5.50 13.40 3.51
C ASN A 193 5.57 12.93 2.05
N ARG A 194 6.06 11.71 1.82
CA ARG A 194 6.25 11.18 0.46
C ARG A 194 6.09 9.66 0.40
N VAL A 195 5.45 9.19 -0.67
CA VAL A 195 5.49 7.78 -1.08
C VAL A 195 6.20 7.62 -2.42
N VAL A 196 7.05 6.59 -2.51
CA VAL A 196 7.70 6.14 -3.75
C VAL A 196 7.28 4.70 -3.97
N ILE A 197 6.69 4.40 -5.13
CA ILE A 197 6.21 3.06 -5.47
C ILE A 197 7.15 2.45 -6.50
N LEU A 198 7.78 1.34 -6.15
CA LEU A 198 8.59 0.52 -7.03
C LEU A 198 7.74 -0.68 -7.45
N HIS A 199 7.04 -0.54 -8.59
CA HIS A 199 6.17 -1.57 -9.12
C HIS A 199 6.83 -2.31 -10.29
N GLN A 200 6.78 -3.64 -10.27
CA GLN A 200 7.22 -4.47 -11.39
C GLN A 200 6.11 -4.60 -12.43
N GLY A 201 6.29 -4.02 -13.62
CA GLY A 201 5.29 -4.04 -14.69
C GLY A 201 4.56 -2.71 -14.86
N SER A 202 3.45 -2.72 -15.58
CA SER A 202 2.74 -1.49 -15.94
C SER A 202 2.02 -0.89 -14.74
N ARG A 203 1.96 0.44 -14.61
CA ARG A 203 1.14 1.08 -13.57
C ARG A 203 -0.34 0.73 -13.71
N SER A 204 -0.80 0.39 -14.92
CA SER A 204 -2.19 0.01 -15.18
C SER A 204 -2.60 -1.21 -14.37
N ASP A 205 -1.65 -2.09 -14.06
CA ASP A 205 -1.90 -3.33 -13.30
C ASP A 205 -2.38 -3.02 -11.88
N LEU A 206 -2.05 -1.84 -11.34
CA LEU A 206 -2.54 -1.43 -10.02
C LEU A 206 -4.04 -1.05 -10.02
N ARG A 207 -4.64 -0.81 -11.20
CA ARG A 207 -6.08 -0.45 -11.28
C ARG A 207 -6.99 -1.59 -10.85
N GLN A 208 -6.55 -2.84 -10.99
CA GLN A 208 -7.36 -4.00 -10.58
C GLN A 208 -7.72 -3.94 -9.08
N TYR A 209 -6.86 -3.34 -8.25
CA TYR A 209 -7.09 -3.16 -6.81
C TYR A 209 -8.19 -2.16 -6.46
N ILE A 210 -8.83 -1.52 -7.46
CA ILE A 210 -10.04 -0.72 -7.26
C ILE A 210 -11.27 -1.64 -7.11
N SER A 211 -11.29 -2.76 -7.86
CA SER A 211 -12.39 -3.72 -7.86
C SER A 211 -12.57 -4.40 -6.51
N ASP A 212 -13.82 -4.65 -6.14
CA ASP A 212 -14.17 -5.44 -4.95
C ASP A 212 -13.63 -6.89 -5.01
N GLU A 213 -13.23 -7.38 -6.19
CA GLU A 213 -12.56 -8.68 -6.35
C GLU A 213 -11.24 -8.80 -5.56
N TYR A 214 -10.57 -7.67 -5.33
CA TYR A 214 -9.32 -7.57 -4.58
C TYR A 214 -9.51 -7.05 -3.15
N SER A 215 -10.75 -7.00 -2.67
CA SER A 215 -11.13 -6.59 -1.32
C SER A 215 -11.11 -7.77 -0.37
N GLU A 216 -10.18 -7.80 0.57
CA GLU A 216 -10.20 -8.82 1.64
C GLU A 216 -11.42 -8.64 2.54
N THR A 217 -11.91 -7.41 2.70
CA THR A 217 -13.11 -7.14 3.49
C THR A 217 -14.35 -7.75 2.84
N ALA A 218 -14.49 -7.61 1.52
CA ALA A 218 -15.63 -8.19 0.79
C ALA A 218 -15.60 -9.73 0.81
N ARG A 219 -14.43 -10.33 1.02
CA ARG A 219 -14.25 -11.79 1.09
C ARG A 219 -14.44 -12.38 2.49
N ARG A 220 -14.56 -11.54 3.52
CA ARG A 220 -14.75 -12.00 4.92
C ARG A 220 -16.21 -12.29 5.19
N LEU A 221 -16.53 -13.58 5.34
CA LEU A 221 -17.82 -14.03 5.84
C LEU A 221 -17.79 -14.04 7.37
N THR A 222 -18.67 -13.29 8.00
CA THR A 222 -18.80 -13.20 9.46
C THR A 222 -20.25 -13.15 9.86
N ASN A 223 -20.59 -13.74 11.01
CA ASN A 223 -21.93 -13.70 11.59
C ASN A 223 -22.06 -12.66 12.72
N LEU A 224 -21.06 -11.80 12.93
CA LEU A 224 -21.00 -10.87 14.07
C LEU A 224 -22.21 -9.92 14.17
N PHE A 225 -22.74 -9.47 13.03
CA PHE A 225 -23.90 -8.56 12.97
C PHE A 225 -25.18 -9.22 12.43
N GLY A 226 -25.08 -10.45 11.94
CA GLY A 226 -26.15 -11.17 11.26
C GLY A 226 -25.60 -12.26 10.34
N PRO A 227 -26.44 -13.21 9.87
CA PRO A 227 -25.98 -14.29 9.02
C PRO A 227 -25.39 -13.75 7.69
N PRO A 228 -24.21 -14.25 7.25
CA PRO A 228 -23.60 -13.84 6.00
C PRO A 228 -24.40 -14.34 4.79
N SER A 229 -24.32 -13.63 3.67
CA SER A 229 -24.92 -14.01 2.39
C SER A 229 -23.82 -14.32 1.36
N PRO A 230 -23.21 -15.52 1.40
CA PRO A 230 -22.08 -15.85 0.56
C PRO A 230 -22.47 -15.99 -0.91
N VAL A 231 -21.69 -15.37 -1.79
CA VAL A 231 -21.78 -15.53 -3.25
C VAL A 231 -20.44 -15.96 -3.83
N VAL A 232 -20.46 -16.79 -4.87
CA VAL A 232 -19.24 -17.27 -5.55
C VAL A 232 -19.06 -16.52 -6.87
N ILE A 233 -17.90 -15.89 -7.03
CA ILE A 233 -17.49 -15.18 -8.24
C ILE A 233 -16.05 -15.57 -8.55
N ASN A 234 -15.76 -15.98 -9.79
CA ASN A 234 -14.40 -16.42 -10.22
C ASN A 234 -13.75 -17.41 -9.23
N ASN A 235 -14.53 -18.38 -8.74
CA ASN A 235 -14.10 -19.40 -7.77
C ASN A 235 -13.65 -18.84 -6.40
N ARG A 236 -14.14 -17.66 -6.01
CA ARG A 236 -13.90 -17.01 -4.72
C ARG A 236 -15.23 -16.64 -4.04
N PHE A 237 -15.25 -16.70 -2.72
CA PHE A 237 -16.41 -16.30 -1.91
C PHE A 237 -16.36 -14.81 -1.55
N PHE A 238 -17.51 -14.16 -1.65
CA PHE A 238 -17.76 -12.78 -1.26
C PHE A 238 -19.03 -12.66 -0.42
N GLU A 239 -19.13 -11.62 0.40
CA GLU A 239 -20.37 -11.19 1.05
C GLU A 239 -21.17 -10.30 0.06
N ASP A 240 -22.39 -10.73 -0.28
CA ASP A 240 -23.23 -10.10 -1.32
C ASP A 240 -23.42 -8.60 -1.11
N LYS A 241 -23.60 -8.17 0.14
CA LYS A 241 -23.86 -6.76 0.49
C LYS A 241 -22.64 -5.85 0.40
N LEU A 242 -21.44 -6.40 0.19
CA LEU A 242 -20.17 -5.66 0.15
C LEU A 242 -19.59 -5.54 -1.27
N ILE A 243 -20.30 -6.04 -2.28
CA ILE A 243 -19.89 -5.96 -3.69
C ILE A 243 -20.95 -5.24 -4.51
N HIS A 244 -20.52 -4.57 -5.58
CA HIS A 244 -21.43 -3.99 -6.56
C HIS A 244 -21.44 -4.85 -7.82
N ARG A 245 -22.58 -5.48 -8.11
CA ARG A 245 -22.74 -6.40 -9.24
C ARG A 245 -23.95 -6.03 -10.09
N THR A 246 -23.77 -5.99 -11.41
CA THR A 246 -24.84 -5.77 -12.38
C THR A 246 -25.66 -7.04 -12.62
N ALA A 247 -26.83 -6.93 -13.27
CA ALA A 247 -27.64 -8.08 -13.68
C ALA A 247 -26.89 -9.04 -14.64
N ARG A 248 -25.93 -8.52 -15.42
CA ARG A 248 -25.03 -9.30 -16.29
C ARG A 248 -23.86 -9.95 -15.51
N GLY A 249 -23.79 -9.78 -14.20
CA GLY A 249 -22.74 -10.34 -13.35
C GLY A 249 -21.42 -9.56 -13.35
N ILE A 250 -21.39 -8.35 -13.95
CA ILE A 250 -20.19 -7.51 -14.01
C ILE A 250 -19.97 -6.84 -12.65
N MET A 251 -18.74 -6.91 -12.14
CA MET A 251 -18.33 -6.21 -10.92
C MET A 251 -17.99 -4.76 -11.25
N VAL A 252 -18.66 -3.81 -10.58
CA VAL A 252 -18.49 -2.37 -10.81
C VAL A 252 -18.03 -1.65 -9.54
N GLN A 253 -17.71 -0.36 -9.64
CA GLN A 253 -17.08 0.39 -8.54
C GLN A 253 -18.09 1.16 -7.68
N SER A 254 -19.33 1.32 -8.15
CA SER A 254 -20.35 2.11 -7.46
C SER A 254 -21.76 1.59 -7.71
N LYS A 255 -22.70 1.93 -6.82
CA LYS A 255 -24.14 1.67 -7.01
C LYS A 255 -24.69 2.39 -8.25
N SER A 256 -24.19 3.59 -8.53
CA SER A 256 -24.52 4.37 -9.72
C SER A 256 -24.14 3.62 -11.01
N GLU A 257 -22.97 2.98 -11.04
CA GLU A 257 -22.57 2.13 -12.17
C GLU A 257 -23.44 0.88 -12.30
N VAL A 258 -23.90 0.28 -11.20
CA VAL A 258 -24.88 -0.84 -11.26
C VAL A 258 -26.15 -0.38 -11.97
N ILE A 259 -26.68 0.77 -11.57
CA ILE A 259 -27.91 1.33 -12.16
C ILE A 259 -27.70 1.61 -13.65
N ILE A 260 -26.63 2.32 -14.04
CA ILE A 260 -26.37 2.63 -15.46
C ILE A 260 -26.23 1.35 -16.28
N ALA A 261 -25.43 0.39 -15.83
CA ALA A 261 -25.20 -0.87 -16.53
C ALA A 261 -26.47 -1.70 -16.69
N ASP A 262 -27.33 -1.73 -15.68
CA ASP A 262 -28.61 -2.44 -15.74
C ASP A 262 -29.59 -1.76 -16.71
N HIS A 263 -29.61 -0.42 -16.75
CA HIS A 263 -30.43 0.33 -17.71
C HIS A 263 -29.99 0.12 -19.16
N LEU A 264 -28.68 0.05 -19.41
CA LEU A 264 -28.12 -0.33 -20.71
C LEU A 264 -28.52 -1.76 -21.08
N SER A 265 -28.35 -2.69 -20.14
CA SER A 265 -28.65 -4.12 -20.34
C SER A 265 -30.13 -4.38 -20.67
N ARG A 266 -31.06 -3.68 -19.99
CA ARG A 266 -32.51 -3.83 -20.22
C ARG A 266 -32.96 -3.36 -21.61
N ARG A 267 -32.18 -2.51 -22.27
CA ARG A 267 -32.42 -2.02 -23.62
C ARG A 267 -31.62 -2.77 -24.69
N ASP A 268 -30.98 -3.87 -24.30
CA ASP A 268 -30.10 -4.66 -25.17
C ASP A 268 -28.96 -3.83 -25.80
N ILE A 269 -28.52 -2.79 -25.09
CA ILE A 269 -27.40 -1.96 -25.50
C ILE A 269 -26.11 -2.64 -25.02
N GLU A 270 -25.30 -3.10 -25.96
CA GLU A 270 -23.98 -3.66 -25.66
C GLU A 270 -23.01 -2.58 -25.19
N PHE A 271 -22.24 -2.89 -24.15
CA PHE A 271 -21.28 -1.97 -23.56
C PHE A 271 -20.05 -2.69 -23.00
N LEU A 272 -18.95 -1.96 -22.96
CA LEU A 272 -17.68 -2.37 -22.40
C LEU A 272 -17.38 -1.54 -21.15
N TYR A 273 -17.22 -2.22 -20.01
CA TYR A 273 -16.96 -1.58 -18.72
C TYR A 273 -15.46 -1.30 -18.55
N ASN A 274 -15.09 -0.07 -18.15
CA ASN A 274 -13.71 0.32 -17.86
C ASN A 274 -12.69 0.00 -18.97
N GLN A 275 -13.10 0.05 -20.24
CA GLN A 275 -12.23 -0.25 -21.38
C GLN A 275 -11.12 0.82 -21.53
N PRO A 276 -9.85 0.43 -21.76
CA PRO A 276 -8.78 1.39 -21.99
C PRO A 276 -8.94 2.13 -23.32
N LEU A 277 -9.00 3.46 -23.25
CA LEU A 277 -8.99 4.36 -24.39
C LEU A 277 -7.63 5.05 -24.49
N THR A 278 -6.82 4.67 -25.48
CA THR A 278 -5.48 5.22 -25.67
C THR A 278 -5.46 6.13 -26.89
N MET A 279 -5.15 7.41 -26.67
CA MET A 279 -4.98 8.40 -27.72
C MET A 279 -3.80 9.32 -27.37
N ASP A 280 -3.00 9.69 -28.37
CA ASP A 280 -1.85 10.60 -28.23
C ASP A 280 -0.89 10.23 -27.08
N GLY A 281 -0.63 8.93 -26.92
CA GLY A 281 0.27 8.41 -25.88
C GLY A 281 -0.29 8.45 -24.46
N ALA A 282 -1.53 8.88 -24.27
CA ALA A 282 -2.22 8.90 -22.99
C ALA A 282 -3.39 7.91 -22.99
N THR A 283 -3.48 7.10 -21.94
CA THR A 283 -4.62 6.20 -21.72
C THR A 283 -5.58 6.79 -20.69
N ARG A 284 -6.88 6.75 -21.00
CA ARG A 284 -8.01 6.99 -20.09
C ARG A 284 -8.92 5.76 -20.05
N TYR A 285 -9.81 5.74 -19.07
CA TYR A 285 -10.73 4.64 -18.85
C TYR A 285 -12.10 5.27 -18.61
N PRO A 286 -12.97 5.33 -19.64
CA PRO A 286 -14.38 5.64 -19.47
C PRO A 286 -15.03 4.61 -18.54
N ASP A 287 -16.10 4.99 -17.82
CA ASP A 287 -16.83 4.03 -16.98
C ASP A 287 -17.50 2.98 -17.89
N PHE A 288 -18.12 3.45 -18.97
CA PHE A 288 -18.67 2.60 -20.03
C PHE A 288 -18.26 3.09 -21.41
N THR A 289 -18.03 2.17 -22.33
CA THR A 289 -17.88 2.44 -23.77
C THR A 289 -18.97 1.69 -24.50
N ILE A 290 -19.73 2.39 -25.34
CA ILE A 290 -20.81 1.82 -26.14
C ILE A 290 -20.44 2.07 -27.59
N GLU A 291 -20.37 1.00 -28.37
CA GLU A 291 -20.10 1.07 -29.81
C GLU A 291 -21.44 0.87 -30.53
N ASP A 292 -21.95 1.92 -31.17
CA ASP A 292 -23.15 1.78 -31.96
C ASP A 292 -22.81 1.26 -33.35
N ALA A 293 -23.04 -0.04 -33.57
CA ALA A 293 -22.71 -0.72 -34.82
C ALA A 293 -23.48 -0.16 -36.04
N GLU A 294 -24.65 0.45 -35.84
CA GLU A 294 -25.45 0.98 -36.95
C GLU A 294 -24.97 2.36 -37.42
N SER A 295 -24.67 3.26 -36.48
CA SER A 295 -24.16 4.60 -36.80
C SER A 295 -22.65 4.65 -36.96
N GLY A 296 -21.93 3.62 -36.48
CA GLY A 296 -20.47 3.62 -36.36
C GLY A 296 -19.95 4.58 -35.30
N GLN A 297 -20.82 5.16 -34.48
CA GLN A 297 -20.46 6.15 -33.46
C GLN A 297 -20.10 5.49 -32.13
N ASN A 298 -19.01 5.95 -31.53
CA ASN A 298 -18.63 5.54 -30.18
C ASN A 298 -19.17 6.52 -29.14
N TYR A 299 -19.80 5.99 -28.09
CA TYR A 299 -20.22 6.75 -26.92
C TYR A 299 -19.35 6.35 -25.73
N TYR A 300 -18.79 7.35 -25.06
CA TYR A 300 -18.00 7.18 -23.84
C TYR A 300 -18.80 7.76 -22.67
N TRP A 301 -19.08 6.95 -21.65
CA TRP A 301 -19.89 7.36 -20.51
C TRP A 301 -19.02 7.56 -19.26
N GLU A 302 -19.19 8.70 -18.60
CA GLU A 302 -18.59 9.03 -17.31
C GLU A 302 -19.67 9.42 -16.30
N HIS A 303 -19.63 8.82 -15.11
CA HIS A 303 -20.48 9.16 -13.99
C HIS A 303 -19.70 9.90 -12.91
N CYS A 304 -20.09 11.16 -12.67
CA CYS A 304 -19.38 12.08 -11.81
C CYS A 304 -20.10 12.29 -10.46
N GLY A 305 -19.89 11.38 -9.51
CA GLY A 305 -20.56 11.44 -8.19
C GLY A 305 -19.90 12.33 -7.13
N MET A 306 -18.60 12.66 -7.29
CA MET A 306 -17.80 13.31 -6.23
C MET A 306 -17.36 14.75 -6.58
N LEU A 307 -18.12 15.48 -7.40
CA LEU A 307 -17.73 16.84 -7.86
C LEU A 307 -17.65 17.89 -6.73
N HIS A 308 -18.22 17.60 -5.56
CA HIS A 308 -18.06 18.43 -4.36
C HIS A 308 -16.67 18.31 -3.73
N VAL A 309 -15.92 17.23 -4.01
CA VAL A 309 -14.54 17.05 -3.55
C VAL A 309 -13.58 17.77 -4.52
N PRO A 310 -12.84 18.83 -4.08
CA PRO A 310 -12.04 19.65 -5.00
C PRO A 310 -10.98 18.87 -5.79
N SER A 311 -10.30 17.91 -5.15
CA SER A 311 -9.30 17.07 -5.80
C SER A 311 -9.89 16.10 -6.82
N TYR A 312 -11.12 15.64 -6.62
CA TYR A 312 -11.85 14.85 -7.62
C TYR A 312 -12.26 15.73 -8.80
N ARG A 313 -12.85 16.90 -8.53
CA ARG A 313 -13.24 17.87 -9.55
C ARG A 313 -12.08 18.24 -10.47
N HIS A 314 -10.91 18.57 -9.91
CA HIS A 314 -9.74 18.93 -10.71
C HIS A 314 -9.25 17.77 -11.61
N ARG A 315 -9.29 16.53 -11.11
CA ARG A 315 -8.98 15.34 -11.92
C ARG A 315 -10.00 15.15 -13.05
N TRP A 316 -11.28 15.37 -12.76
CA TRP A 316 -12.34 15.33 -13.75
C TRP A 316 -12.16 16.39 -14.84
N GLU A 317 -11.91 17.65 -14.47
CA GLU A 317 -11.63 18.74 -15.42
C GLU A 317 -10.46 18.41 -16.35
N THR A 318 -9.38 17.84 -15.79
CA THR A 318 -8.22 17.38 -16.58
C THR A 318 -8.60 16.25 -17.55
N LYS A 319 -9.45 15.31 -17.12
CA LYS A 319 -9.94 14.20 -17.96
C LYS A 319 -10.86 14.72 -19.07
N MET A 320 -11.75 15.66 -18.75
CA MET A 320 -12.65 16.31 -19.70
C MET A 320 -11.88 17.12 -20.75
N ALA A 321 -10.88 17.90 -20.34
CA ALA A 321 -10.01 18.62 -21.27
C ALA A 321 -9.27 17.67 -22.22
N TRP A 322 -8.84 16.50 -21.71
CA TRP A 322 -8.22 15.47 -22.52
C TRP A 322 -9.20 14.88 -23.57
N TYR A 323 -10.45 14.59 -23.20
CA TYR A 323 -11.46 14.15 -24.16
C TYR A 323 -11.66 15.18 -25.28
N LYS A 324 -11.86 16.46 -24.91
CA LYS A 324 -12.06 17.54 -25.87
C LYS A 324 -10.89 17.70 -26.84
N ALA A 325 -9.66 17.65 -26.31
CA ALA A 325 -8.45 17.72 -27.14
C ALA A 325 -8.32 16.55 -28.14
N ASN A 326 -8.90 15.39 -27.82
CA ASN A 326 -8.88 14.20 -28.66
C ASN A 326 -10.11 14.08 -29.58
N GLY A 327 -10.90 15.15 -29.74
CA GLY A 327 -12.06 15.15 -30.63
C GLY A 327 -13.24 14.33 -30.11
N ILE A 328 -13.28 14.05 -28.80
CA ILE A 328 -14.43 13.47 -28.09
C ILE A 328 -15.11 14.61 -27.34
N LEU A 329 -16.28 15.03 -27.81
CA LEU A 329 -17.01 16.17 -27.24
C LEU A 329 -18.24 15.73 -26.45
N PRO A 330 -18.63 16.47 -25.40
CA PRO A 330 -19.88 16.26 -24.68
C PRO A 330 -21.09 16.16 -25.61
N LEU A 331 -22.06 15.32 -25.22
CA LEU A 331 -23.35 15.22 -25.92
C LEU A 331 -24.05 16.57 -26.05
N GLU A 332 -23.98 17.40 -25.00
CA GLU A 332 -24.50 18.78 -24.99
C GLU A 332 -23.83 19.70 -26.02
N ASP A 333 -22.59 19.41 -26.41
CA ASP A 333 -21.83 20.13 -27.43
C ASP A 333 -22.06 19.56 -28.84
N GLY A 334 -22.99 18.61 -29.01
CA GLY A 334 -23.32 17.96 -30.29
C GLY A 334 -22.47 16.73 -30.64
N GLY A 335 -21.61 16.26 -29.73
CA GLY A 335 -20.72 15.13 -29.96
C GLY A 335 -19.48 15.47 -30.80
N GLY A 336 -18.48 14.59 -30.76
CA GLY A 336 -17.17 14.81 -31.39
C GLY A 336 -16.90 13.88 -32.56
N THR A 337 -15.97 14.28 -33.43
CA THR A 337 -15.53 13.50 -34.61
C THR A 337 -15.00 12.10 -34.28
N ARG A 338 -14.53 11.87 -33.06
CA ARG A 338 -14.00 10.56 -32.61
C ARG A 338 -14.86 9.89 -31.54
N GLY A 339 -16.02 10.46 -31.24
CA GLY A 339 -16.96 9.92 -30.25
C GLY A 339 -17.71 10.99 -29.48
N THR A 340 -18.76 10.55 -28.81
CA THR A 340 -19.64 11.40 -27.99
C THR A 340 -19.45 11.08 -26.51
N LEU A 341 -19.21 12.10 -25.69
CA LEU A 341 -19.04 11.96 -24.24
C LEU A 341 -20.38 12.17 -23.52
N ILE A 342 -20.87 11.11 -22.89
CA ILE A 342 -22.04 11.13 -22.01
C ILE A 342 -21.55 11.38 -20.59
N ILE A 343 -22.10 12.40 -19.92
CA ILE A 343 -21.71 12.76 -18.56
C ILE A 343 -22.96 12.73 -17.69
N THR A 344 -22.99 11.85 -16.69
CA THR A 344 -24.00 11.89 -15.62
C THR A 344 -23.37 12.36 -14.32
N ARG A 345 -24.16 12.92 -13.41
CA ARG A 345 -23.71 13.47 -12.13
C ARG A 345 -24.68 13.07 -11.04
N ASP A 346 -24.18 12.86 -9.83
CA ASP A 346 -25.06 12.76 -8.66
C ASP A 346 -25.70 14.13 -8.38
N ASP A 347 -26.89 14.12 -7.79
CA ASP A 347 -27.54 15.33 -7.30
C ASP A 347 -26.79 15.94 -6.10
N ALA A 348 -27.25 17.09 -5.61
CA ALA A 348 -26.62 17.77 -4.47
C ALA A 348 -26.58 16.93 -3.18
N ASN A 349 -27.42 15.88 -3.10
CA ASN A 349 -27.51 14.97 -1.97
C ASN A 349 -26.77 13.64 -2.22
N GLY A 350 -26.10 13.48 -3.36
CA GLY A 350 -25.36 12.27 -3.72
C GLY A 350 -26.23 11.14 -4.30
N ALA A 351 -27.47 11.42 -4.70
CA ALA A 351 -28.37 10.44 -5.30
C ALA A 351 -28.32 10.50 -6.84
N ILE A 352 -28.47 9.33 -7.45
CA ILE A 352 -28.62 9.17 -8.89
C ILE A 352 -30.09 8.99 -9.25
N ASP A 353 -30.54 9.71 -10.28
CA ASP A 353 -31.92 9.64 -10.77
C ASP A 353 -32.02 8.64 -11.93
N SER A 354 -32.59 7.47 -11.64
CA SER A 354 -32.80 6.39 -12.61
C SER A 354 -33.66 6.84 -13.80
N SER A 355 -34.66 7.70 -13.56
CA SER A 355 -35.58 8.16 -14.61
C SER A 355 -34.87 9.07 -15.63
N ARG A 356 -33.89 9.86 -15.17
CA ARG A 356 -33.05 10.67 -16.06
C ARG A 356 -32.16 9.81 -16.94
N ILE A 357 -31.68 8.68 -16.44
CA ILE A 357 -30.91 7.73 -17.24
C ILE A 357 -31.79 7.14 -18.34
N ASP A 358 -33.04 6.76 -18.02
CA ASP A 358 -33.99 6.27 -19.02
C ASP A 358 -34.24 7.32 -20.12
N VAL A 359 -34.57 8.55 -19.73
CA VAL A 359 -34.81 9.64 -20.70
C VAL A 359 -33.58 9.87 -21.58
N LEU A 360 -32.38 9.85 -21.00
CA LEU A 360 -31.13 10.02 -21.75
C LEU A 360 -30.90 8.87 -22.74
N LEU A 361 -31.14 7.63 -22.32
CA LEU A 361 -31.01 6.47 -23.20
C LEU A 361 -32.04 6.49 -24.32
N ASP A 362 -33.28 6.89 -24.03
CA ASP A 362 -34.33 6.98 -25.04
C ASP A 362 -34.05 8.10 -26.06
N GLN A 363 -33.44 9.22 -25.62
CA GLN A 363 -32.97 10.27 -26.52
C GLN A 363 -31.84 9.81 -27.44
N LEU A 364 -30.93 8.96 -26.93
CA LEU A 364 -29.76 8.51 -27.67
C LEU A 364 -30.04 7.30 -28.57
N PHE A 365 -30.87 6.38 -28.09
CA PHE A 365 -31.04 5.04 -28.67
C PHE A 365 -32.51 4.65 -28.87
N GLY A 366 -33.48 5.45 -28.40
CA GLY A 366 -34.90 5.09 -28.36
C GLY A 366 -35.64 5.05 -29.70
N GLN A 367 -35.08 5.57 -30.80
CA GLN A 367 -35.71 5.43 -32.12
C GLN A 367 -35.49 4.05 -32.77
N LYS A 368 -34.75 3.14 -32.13
CA LYS A 368 -34.39 1.82 -32.71
C LYS A 368 -35.43 0.71 -32.49
N ALA A 369 -36.48 0.94 -31.69
CA ALA A 369 -37.47 -0.10 -31.35
C ALA A 369 -38.71 -0.17 -32.28
N GLY A 370 -38.68 0.49 -33.44
CA GLY A 370 -39.88 0.68 -34.27
C GLY A 370 -39.75 0.37 -35.77
N ALA A 371 -38.72 -0.34 -36.21
CA ALA A 371 -38.57 -0.71 -37.63
C ALA A 371 -37.85 -2.06 -37.82
N SER A 372 -38.57 -3.15 -37.55
CA SER A 372 -38.51 -4.40 -38.33
C SER A 372 -39.60 -5.36 -37.87
#